data_AF-A0A944TVZ2-F1
#
_entry.id   AF-A0A944TVZ2-F1
#
_cell.length_a   1.000
_cell.length_b   1.000
_cell.length_c   1.000
_cell.angle_alpha   90.00
_cell.angle_beta   90.00
_cell.angle_gamma   90.00
#
_symmetry.space_group_name_H-M   'P 1'
#
loop_
_entity.id
_entity.type
_entity.pdbx_description
1 polymer ?
#
loop_
_entity_poly.entity_id
_entity_poly.type
_entity_poly.pdbx_seq_one_letter_code
_entity_poly.pdbx_strand_id
1 'polypeptide(L)'
;MFTPRKILLSPSGRMGRKDFWVGLFILTLLSAVFNFALQKLGNTNTAFLISLPFPFLVLHMTYCVYGKRLHDMGRSFWPLTGMIVLLIFVAIIVMLAFGGTEYFSEFSQYDRKEDIDPEEIERIKIAYQKNLSEGNATVYNIMASIIFIFTLWCGISKGDPNTNSYGQIE
;
A
#
# COMPACT_ATOMS: atom_id res chain seq x y z
N MET A 1 -12.65 -23.31 -11.68
CA MET A 1 -12.62 -22.58 -12.98
C MET A 1 -12.00 -21.22 -12.75
N PHE A 2 -10.79 -21.03 -13.28
CA PHE A 2 -9.93 -19.87 -13.04
C PHE A 2 -10.52 -18.60 -13.69
N THR A 3 -11.11 -17.70 -12.89
CA THR A 3 -11.73 -16.46 -13.43
C THR A 3 -11.12 -15.24 -12.74
N PRO A 4 -10.54 -14.26 -13.46
CA PRO A 4 -9.92 -13.06 -12.87
C PRO A 4 -10.83 -12.32 -11.90
N ARG A 5 -12.14 -12.24 -12.22
CA ARG A 5 -13.17 -11.66 -11.34
C ARG A 5 -13.22 -12.34 -9.96
N LYS A 6 -13.20 -13.67 -9.92
CA LYS A 6 -13.22 -14.42 -8.66
C LYS A 6 -11.92 -14.24 -7.88
N ILE A 7 -10.79 -14.18 -8.57
CA ILE A 7 -9.47 -13.98 -7.94
C ILE A 7 -9.38 -12.61 -7.25
N LEU A 8 -9.79 -11.56 -7.96
CA LEU A 8 -9.55 -10.18 -7.53
C LEU A 8 -10.69 -9.57 -6.70
N LEU A 9 -11.94 -9.98 -6.94
CA LEU A 9 -13.09 -9.29 -6.34
C LEU A 9 -13.83 -10.12 -5.28
N SER A 10 -13.59 -11.43 -5.22
CA SER A 10 -14.19 -12.32 -4.21
C SER A 10 -13.19 -12.67 -3.10
N PRO A 11 -13.50 -12.39 -1.83
CA PRO A 11 -12.67 -12.77 -0.69
C PRO A 11 -12.86 -14.23 -0.26
N SER A 12 -13.89 -14.91 -0.76
CA SER A 12 -14.26 -16.27 -0.36
C SER A 12 -13.36 -17.33 -0.98
N GLY A 13 -13.04 -18.37 -0.20
CA GLY A 13 -12.32 -19.56 -0.65
C GLY A 13 -10.84 -19.56 -0.27
N ARG A 14 -10.10 -20.50 -0.88
CA ARG A 14 -8.66 -20.69 -0.70
C ARG A 14 -7.96 -20.61 -2.05
N MET A 15 -6.71 -20.16 -2.04
CA MET A 15 -5.91 -19.99 -3.26
C MET A 15 -4.57 -20.71 -3.13
N GLY A 16 -4.33 -21.66 -4.04
CA GLY A 16 -3.06 -22.38 -4.12
C GLY A 16 -1.89 -21.46 -4.49
N ARG A 17 -0.65 -21.97 -4.36
CA ARG A 17 0.57 -21.19 -4.60
C ARG A 17 0.69 -20.66 -6.02
N LYS A 18 0.44 -21.51 -7.03
CA LYS A 18 0.53 -21.13 -8.44
C LYS A 18 -0.45 -19.99 -8.75
N ASP A 19 -1.67 -20.15 -8.26
CA ASP A 19 -2.77 -19.21 -8.48
C ASP A 19 -2.55 -17.89 -7.74
N PHE A 20 -1.90 -17.93 -6.58
CA PHE A 20 -1.45 -16.73 -5.87
C PHE A 20 -0.46 -15.90 -6.69
N TRP A 21 0.56 -16.53 -7.28
CA TRP A 21 1.52 -15.82 -8.13
C TRP A 21 0.86 -15.22 -9.38
N VAL A 22 -0.09 -15.94 -9.99
CA VAL A 22 -0.88 -15.41 -11.11
C VAL A 22 -1.76 -14.25 -10.67
N GLY A 23 -2.45 -14.37 -9.53
CA GLY A 23 -3.29 -13.31 -8.97
C GLY A 23 -2.48 -12.06 -8.62
N LEU A 24 -1.30 -12.25 -8.04
CA LEU A 24 -0.36 -11.17 -7.74
C LEU A 24 0.12 -10.48 -9.03
N PHE A 25 0.52 -11.26 -10.04
CA PHE A 25 0.94 -10.70 -11.33
C PHE A 25 -0.17 -9.86 -11.97
N ILE A 26 -1.41 -10.35 -11.98
CA ILE A 26 -2.56 -9.61 -12.53
C ILE A 26 -2.81 -8.33 -11.71
N LEU A 27 -2.75 -8.40 -10.37
CA LEU A 27 -2.91 -7.23 -9.50
C LEU A 27 -1.85 -6.16 -9.79
N THR A 28 -0.58 -6.56 -9.89
CA THR A 28 0.52 -5.66 -10.22
C THR A 28 0.36 -5.06 -11.61
N LEU A 29 0.00 -5.87 -12.61
CA LEU A 29 -0.22 -5.41 -13.99
C LEU A 29 -1.36 -4.39 -14.07
N LEU A 30 -2.50 -4.67 -13.45
CA LEU A 30 -3.62 -3.73 -13.39
C LEU A 30 -3.23 -2.43 -12.69
N SER A 31 -2.47 -2.54 -11.60
CA SER A 31 -2.00 -1.36 -10.87
C SER A 31 -1.05 -0.52 -11.72
N ALA A 32 -0.14 -1.15 -12.46
CA ALA A 32 0.79 -0.46 -13.36
C ALA A 32 0.07 0.22 -14.53
N VAL A 33 -0.88 -0.47 -15.18
CA VAL A 33 -1.69 0.08 -16.27
C VAL A 33 -2.50 1.29 -15.81
N PHE A 34 -3.10 1.22 -14.62
CA PHE A 34 -3.88 2.33 -14.08
C PHE A 34 -3.00 3.54 -13.74
N ASN A 35 -1.84 3.32 -13.09
CA ASN A 35 -0.88 4.39 -12.83
C ASN A 35 -0.38 5.04 -14.13
N PHE A 36 -0.11 4.24 -15.17
CA PHE A 36 0.25 4.75 -16.49
C PHE A 36 -0.87 5.60 -17.12
N ALA A 37 -2.12 5.15 -17.03
CA ALA A 37 -3.28 5.89 -17.52
C ALA A 37 -3.46 7.24 -16.80
N LEU A 38 -3.33 7.26 -15.47
CA LEU A 38 -3.38 8.50 -14.69
C LEU A 38 -2.28 9.49 -15.08
N GLN A 39 -1.05 9.01 -15.29
CA GLN A 39 0.05 9.88 -15.74
C GLN A 39 -0.25 10.53 -17.10
N LYS A 40 -0.94 9.82 -18.01
CA LYS A 40 -1.32 10.36 -19.32
C LYS A 40 -2.45 11.38 -19.25
N LEU A 41 -3.35 11.28 -18.27
CA LEU A 41 -4.45 12.23 -18.07
C LEU A 41 -4.00 13.55 -17.45
N GLY A 42 -2.79 13.62 -16.90
CA GLY A 42 -2.22 14.82 -16.29
C GLY A 42 -3.01 15.30 -15.07
N ASN A 43 -2.83 16.56 -14.69
CA ASN A 43 -3.45 17.14 -13.50
C ASN A 43 -4.82 17.76 -13.80
N THR A 44 -5.73 16.95 -14.33
CA THR A 44 -7.09 17.37 -14.66
C THR A 44 -8.08 16.99 -13.54
N ASN A 45 -9.16 17.75 -13.38
CA ASN A 45 -10.24 17.41 -12.43
C ASN A 45 -10.79 16.00 -12.65
N THR A 46 -10.82 15.55 -13.91
CA THR A 46 -11.23 14.20 -14.28
C THR A 46 -10.26 13.15 -13.74
N ALA A 47 -8.94 13.36 -13.86
CA ALA A 47 -7.93 12.45 -13.31
C ALA A 47 -8.03 12.33 -11.79
N PHE A 48 -8.32 13.45 -11.10
CA PHE A 48 -8.57 13.45 -9.66
C PHE A 48 -9.80 12.60 -9.29
N LEU A 49 -10.93 12.80 -9.97
CA LEU A 49 -12.16 12.03 -9.68
C LEU A 49 -11.99 10.54 -9.94
N ILE A 50 -11.25 10.17 -10.99
CA ILE A 50 -10.95 8.76 -11.33
C ILE A 50 -9.99 8.13 -10.31
N SER A 51 -9.04 8.89 -9.76
CA SER A 51 -8.04 8.35 -8.82
C SER A 51 -8.60 8.11 -7.43
N LEU A 52 -9.64 8.83 -6.99
CA LEU A 52 -10.26 8.67 -5.66
C LEU A 52 -10.68 7.23 -5.30
N PRO A 53 -11.46 6.49 -6.14
CA PRO A 53 -11.87 5.12 -5.80
C PRO A 53 -10.73 4.09 -5.91
N PHE A 54 -9.64 4.43 -6.60
CA PHE A 54 -8.64 3.45 -7.00
C PHE A 54 -7.84 2.83 -5.85
N PRO A 55 -7.33 3.59 -4.86
CA PRO A 55 -6.66 3.01 -3.69
C PRO A 55 -7.54 2.01 -2.94
N PHE A 56 -8.84 2.28 -2.81
CA PHE A 56 -9.78 1.36 -2.15
C PHE A 56 -9.98 0.08 -2.95
N LEU A 57 -10.04 0.19 -4.29
CA LEU A 57 -10.14 -0.95 -5.18
C LEU A 57 -8.86 -1.83 -5.13
N VAL A 58 -7.67 -1.21 -5.15
CA VAL A 58 -6.39 -1.93 -4.99
C VAL A 58 -6.31 -2.60 -3.63
N LEU A 59 -6.73 -1.91 -2.57
CA LEU A 59 -6.77 -2.47 -1.21
C LEU A 59 -7.70 -3.68 -1.14
N HIS A 60 -8.91 -3.58 -1.69
CA HIS A 60 -9.86 -4.69 -1.76
C HIS A 60 -9.29 -5.89 -2.50
N MET A 61 -8.69 -5.67 -3.68
CA MET A 61 -8.06 -6.75 -4.46
C MET A 61 -6.88 -7.38 -3.70
N THR A 62 -6.10 -6.57 -2.98
CA THR A 62 -5.01 -7.05 -2.13
C THR A 62 -5.55 -7.97 -1.03
N TYR A 63 -6.62 -7.57 -0.33
CA TYR A 63 -7.29 -8.41 0.67
C TYR A 63 -7.84 -9.71 0.06
N CYS A 64 -8.38 -9.67 -1.15
CA CYS A 64 -8.86 -10.87 -1.83
C CYS A 64 -7.71 -11.85 -2.14
N VAL A 65 -6.63 -11.38 -2.75
CA VAL A 65 -5.49 -12.24 -3.17
C VAL A 65 -4.73 -12.77 -1.97
N TYR A 66 -4.27 -11.89 -1.08
CA TYR A 66 -3.50 -12.30 0.10
C TYR A 66 -4.36 -13.03 1.12
N GLY A 67 -5.62 -12.62 1.29
CA GLY A 67 -6.54 -13.28 2.22
C GLY A 67 -6.78 -14.74 1.86
N LYS A 68 -7.07 -15.03 0.60
CA LYS A 68 -7.26 -16.43 0.14
C LYS A 68 -5.99 -17.26 0.23
N ARG A 69 -4.81 -16.65 0.07
CA ARG A 69 -3.53 -17.33 0.29
C ARG A 69 -3.30 -17.65 1.77
N LEU A 70 -3.59 -16.70 2.66
CA LEU A 70 -3.52 -16.89 4.11
C LEU A 70 -4.52 -17.96 4.59
N HIS A 71 -5.73 -17.95 4.04
CA HIS A 71 -6.72 -19.00 4.28
C HIS A 71 -6.25 -20.38 3.82
N ASP A 72 -5.56 -20.45 2.68
CA ASP A 72 -4.93 -21.70 2.25
C ASP A 72 -3.87 -22.19 3.23
N MET A 73 -3.19 -21.28 3.93
CA MET A 73 -2.24 -21.59 5.00
C MET A 73 -2.89 -21.85 6.36
N GLY A 74 -4.23 -21.85 6.46
CA GLY A 74 -4.97 -22.01 7.71
C GLY A 74 -4.89 -20.79 8.64
N ARG A 75 -4.49 -19.62 8.12
CA ARG A 75 -4.39 -18.36 8.87
C ARG A 75 -5.56 -17.45 8.54
N SER A 76 -5.95 -16.60 9.49
CA SER A 76 -6.90 -15.51 9.25
C SER A 76 -6.25 -14.36 8.46
N PHE A 77 -7.01 -13.34 8.11
CA PHE A 77 -6.52 -12.13 7.42
C PHE A 77 -5.61 -11.24 8.28
N TRP A 78 -5.54 -11.46 9.60
CA TRP A 78 -4.83 -10.60 10.55
C TRP A 78 -3.36 -10.34 10.23
N PRO A 79 -2.56 -11.30 9.72
CA PRO A 79 -1.18 -11.02 9.31
C PRO A 79 -1.08 -9.97 8.20
N LEU A 80 -2.03 -9.95 7.25
CA LEU A 80 -2.08 -8.92 6.21
C LEU A 80 -2.40 -7.55 6.80
N THR A 81 -3.40 -7.47 7.68
CA THR A 81 -3.73 -6.23 8.39
C THR A 81 -2.53 -5.75 9.22
N GLY A 82 -1.83 -6.65 9.91
CA GLY A 82 -0.61 -6.35 10.66
C GLY A 82 0.50 -5.78 9.78
N MET A 83 0.70 -6.35 8.58
CA MET A 83 1.65 -5.80 7.60
C MET A 83 1.24 -4.38 7.15
N ILE A 84 -0.04 -4.14 6.86
CA ILE A 84 -0.53 -2.81 6.45
C ILE A 84 -0.33 -1.79 7.57
N VAL A 85 -0.67 -2.13 8.81
CA VAL A 85 -0.45 -1.27 9.98
C VAL A 85 1.04 -0.98 10.18
N LEU A 86 1.90 -1.98 10.00
CA LEU A 86 3.35 -1.80 10.05
C LEU A 86 3.84 -0.83 8.97
N LEU A 87 3.33 -0.92 7.74
CA LEU A 87 3.67 0.01 6.66
C LEU A 87 3.28 1.45 6.99
N ILE A 88 2.08 1.66 7.56
CA ILE A 88 1.61 2.97 8.02
C ILE A 88 2.53 3.50 9.14
N PHE A 89 2.86 2.65 10.10
CA PHE A 89 3.73 3.01 11.22
C PHE A 89 5.13 3.40 10.74
N VAL A 90 5.71 2.65 9.81
CA VAL A 90 6.99 2.99 9.17
C VAL A 90 6.88 4.31 8.41
N ALA A 91 5.81 4.53 7.64
CA ALA A 91 5.62 5.79 6.92
C ALA A 91 5.57 7.00 7.88
N ILE A 92 4.90 6.88 9.03
CA ILE A 92 4.86 7.92 10.06
C ILE A 92 6.24 8.16 10.67
N ILE A 93 6.95 7.10 11.10
CA ILE A 93 8.29 7.23 11.67
C ILE A 93 9.23 7.93 10.69
N VAL A 94 9.20 7.54 9.42
CA VAL A 94 10.12 8.10 8.44
C VAL A 94 9.71 9.53 8.09
N MET A 95 8.42 9.86 8.01
CA MET A 95 7.97 11.24 7.88
C MET A 95 8.51 12.12 9.02
N LEU A 96 8.47 11.62 10.26
CA LEU A 96 9.02 12.34 11.42
C LEU A 96 10.54 12.47 11.33
N ALA A 97 11.25 11.40 10.98
CA ALA A 97 12.71 11.37 10.93
C ALA A 97 13.32 12.23 9.82
N PHE A 98 12.59 12.49 8.72
CA PHE A 98 13.08 13.24 7.56
C PHE A 98 12.40 14.61 7.43
N GLY A 99 12.34 15.36 8.54
CA GLY A 99 11.91 16.76 8.55
C GLY A 99 10.48 16.99 9.01
N GLY A 100 9.70 15.94 9.33
CA GLY A 100 8.34 16.09 9.85
C GLY A 100 8.31 16.73 11.25
N THR A 101 9.31 16.44 12.08
CA THR A 101 9.46 17.07 13.41
C THR A 101 9.80 18.55 13.31
N GLU A 102 10.75 18.90 12.45
CA GLU A 102 11.20 20.27 12.21
C GLU A 102 10.05 21.08 11.61
N TYR A 103 9.39 20.56 10.57
CA TYR A 103 8.22 21.18 9.96
C TYR A 103 7.11 21.44 10.99
N PHE A 104 6.78 20.45 11.81
CA PHE A 104 5.75 20.63 12.84
C PHE A 104 6.18 21.66 13.89
N SER A 105 7.44 21.63 14.32
CA SER A 105 7.96 22.54 15.34
C SER A 105 7.98 24.00 14.87
N GLU A 106 8.42 24.28 13.64
CA GLU A 106 8.51 25.64 13.09
C GLU A 106 7.12 26.25 12.93
N PHE A 107 6.13 25.49 12.44
CA PHE A 107 4.75 25.98 12.35
C PHE A 107 4.05 26.12 13.70
N SER A 108 4.43 25.32 14.70
CA SER A 108 3.84 25.39 16.04
C SER A 108 4.25 26.63 16.85
N GLN A 109 5.27 27.37 16.41
CA GLN A 109 5.72 28.61 17.05
C GLN A 109 4.79 29.80 16.80
N TYR A 110 3.91 29.69 15.80
CA TYR A 110 3.00 30.76 15.42
C TYR A 110 1.58 30.48 15.95
N ASP A 111 1.03 31.43 16.72
CA ASP A 111 -0.33 31.31 17.27
C ASP A 111 -1.41 31.37 16.17
N ARG A 112 -1.17 32.14 15.09
CA ARG A 112 -2.06 32.25 13.92
C ARG A 112 -1.27 32.14 12.63
N LYS A 113 -1.87 31.45 11.64
CA LYS A 113 -1.29 31.29 10.31
C LYS A 113 -1.16 32.61 9.54
N GLU A 114 -1.97 33.61 9.89
CA GLU A 114 -1.94 34.94 9.28
C GLU A 114 -0.72 35.78 9.73
N ASP A 115 -0.08 35.40 10.83
CA ASP A 115 1.08 36.10 11.39
C ASP A 115 2.40 35.64 10.74
N ILE A 116 2.35 34.65 9.84
CA ILE A 116 3.52 34.08 9.17
C ILE A 116 3.75 34.83 7.86
N ASP A 117 4.94 35.41 7.71
CA ASP A 117 5.37 35.99 6.44
C ASP A 117 5.30 34.92 5.33
N PRO A 118 4.67 35.21 4.17
CA PRO A 118 4.68 34.31 3.02
C PRO A 118 6.08 33.79 2.63
N GLU A 119 7.12 34.60 2.78
CA GLU A 119 8.51 34.20 2.50
C GLU A 119 9.01 33.13 3.48
N GLU A 120 8.62 33.23 4.74
CA GLU A 120 8.96 32.28 5.79
C GLU A 120 8.31 30.92 5.51
N ILE A 121 7.03 30.92 5.11
CA ILE A 121 6.30 29.70 4.74
C ILE A 121 7.01 28.97 3.59
N GLU A 122 7.47 29.71 2.58
CA GLU A 122 8.17 29.13 1.43
C GLU A 122 9.51 28.54 1.84
N ARG A 123 10.29 29.24 2.67
CA ARG A 123 11.55 28.72 3.23
C ARG A 123 11.35 27.40 3.97
N ILE A 124 10.37 27.33 4.86
CA ILE A 124 10.05 26.12 5.63
C ILE A 124 9.66 24.97 4.70
N LYS A 125 8.82 25.24 3.68
CA LYS A 125 8.42 24.24 2.69
C LYS A 125 9.59 23.70 1.88
N ILE A 126 10.50 24.58 1.44
CA ILE A 126 11.69 24.18 0.66
C ILE A 126 12.62 23.33 1.52
N ALA A 127 12.88 23.74 2.76
CA ALA A 127 13.69 22.97 3.71
C ALA A 127 13.08 21.59 3.97
N TYR A 128 11.77 21.53 4.21
CA TYR A 128 11.05 20.27 4.39
C TYR A 128 11.10 19.37 3.14
N GLN A 129 10.82 19.92 1.95
CA GLN A 129 10.88 19.18 0.68
C GLN A 129 12.27 18.59 0.43
N LYS A 130 13.32 19.35 0.73
CA LYS A 130 14.71 18.90 0.61
C LYS A 130 14.97 17.71 1.53
N ASN A 131 14.69 17.84 2.82
CA ASN A 131 14.91 16.77 3.81
C ASN A 131 14.08 15.51 3.47
N LEU A 132 12.85 15.69 3.01
CA LEU A 132 11.98 14.60 2.59
C LEU A 132 12.53 13.88 1.35
N SER A 133 13.10 14.63 0.39
CA SER A 133 13.69 14.06 -0.83
C SER A 133 14.90 13.18 -0.52
N GLU A 134 15.70 13.53 0.49
CA GLU A 134 16.84 12.73 0.96
C GLU A 134 16.39 11.39 1.56
N GLY A 135 15.25 11.39 2.27
CA GLY A 135 14.68 10.18 2.86
C GLY A 135 13.89 9.28 1.91
N ASN A 136 13.47 9.78 0.74
CA ASN A 136 12.49 9.11 -0.11
C ASN A 136 12.96 7.71 -0.58
N ALA A 137 14.21 7.59 -1.01
CA ALA A 137 14.77 6.28 -1.42
C ALA A 137 14.78 5.29 -0.25
N THR A 138 15.13 5.75 0.96
CA THR A 138 15.14 4.94 2.18
C THR A 138 13.73 4.47 2.53
N VAL A 139 12.73 5.36 2.51
CA VAL A 139 11.31 5.02 2.70
C VAL A 139 10.91 3.90 1.75
N TYR A 140 11.12 4.14 0.45
CA TYR A 140 10.71 3.22 -0.60
C TYR A 140 11.34 1.84 -0.40
N ASN A 141 12.64 1.78 -0.12
CA ASN A 141 13.36 0.52 0.06
C ASN A 141 12.88 -0.26 1.29
N ILE A 142 12.63 0.41 2.42
CA ILE A 142 12.14 -0.25 3.64
C ILE A 142 10.72 -0.79 3.40
N MET A 143 9.81 0.04 2.89
CA MET A 143 8.43 -0.37 2.62
C MET A 143 8.35 -1.49 1.59
N ALA A 144 9.12 -1.39 0.50
CA ALA A 144 9.21 -2.42 -0.52
C ALA A 144 9.75 -3.73 0.05
N SER A 145 10.74 -3.67 0.96
CA SER A 145 11.31 -4.86 1.60
C SER A 145 10.29 -5.56 2.51
N ILE A 146 9.50 -4.82 3.29
CA ILE A 146 8.42 -5.38 4.12
C ILE A 146 7.41 -6.11 3.25
N ILE A 147 6.93 -5.46 2.19
CA ILE A 147 5.98 -6.06 1.24
C ILE A 147 6.61 -7.29 0.58
N PHE A 148 7.85 -7.20 0.12
CA PHE A 148 8.55 -8.29 -0.55
C PHE A 148 8.70 -9.52 0.35
N ILE A 149 9.15 -9.34 1.60
CA ILE A 149 9.31 -10.44 2.56
C ILE A 149 7.95 -11.09 2.85
N PHE A 150 6.90 -10.29 3.08
CA PHE A 150 5.56 -10.81 3.33
C PHE A 150 4.99 -11.57 2.12
N THR A 151 5.21 -11.03 0.92
CA THR A 151 4.81 -11.65 -0.36
C THR A 151 5.52 -12.97 -0.56
N LEU A 152 6.83 -13.01 -0.34
CA LEU A 152 7.65 -14.20 -0.46
C LEU A 152 7.17 -15.27 0.53
N TRP A 153 6.96 -14.89 1.79
CA TRP A 153 6.41 -15.80 2.81
C TRP A 153 5.08 -16.39 2.38
N CYS A 154 4.14 -15.57 1.90
CA CYS A 154 2.86 -16.04 1.38
C CYS A 154 3.02 -16.98 0.17
N GLY A 155 3.90 -16.63 -0.77
CA GLY A 155 4.10 -17.36 -2.02
C GLY A 155 4.81 -18.71 -1.87
N ILE A 156 5.70 -18.86 -0.89
CA ILE A 156 6.48 -20.09 -0.68
C ILE A 156 5.92 -21.00 0.43
N SER A 157 5.14 -20.47 1.37
CA SER A 157 4.60 -21.27 2.48
C SER A 157 3.71 -22.41 2.00
N LYS A 158 3.73 -23.56 2.67
CA LYS A 158 2.85 -24.69 2.33
C LYS A 158 1.40 -24.36 2.68
N GLY A 159 0.48 -24.77 1.83
CA GLY A 159 -0.94 -24.78 2.17
C GLY A 159 -1.24 -25.87 3.20
N ASP A 160 -2.32 -25.69 3.94
CA ASP A 160 -2.90 -26.70 4.83
C ASP A 160 -3.45 -27.85 3.98
N PRO A 161 -2.94 -29.09 4.12
CA PRO A 161 -3.44 -30.22 3.35
C PRO A 161 -4.85 -30.63 3.76
N ASN A 162 -5.35 -30.18 4.91
CA ASN A 162 -6.66 -30.55 5.42
C ASN A 162 -7.74 -29.56 4.95
N THR A 163 -8.99 -30.00 5.01
CA THR A 163 -10.15 -29.10 4.96
C THR A 163 -10.15 -28.23 6.20
N ASN A 164 -9.94 -26.93 6.02
CA ASN A 164 -10.00 -25.95 7.11
C ASN A 164 -11.29 -25.11 7.03
N SER A 165 -11.53 -24.26 8.03
CA SER A 165 -12.75 -23.46 8.16
C SER A 165 -13.01 -22.47 7.01
N TYR A 166 -12.06 -22.31 6.08
CA TYR A 166 -12.13 -21.33 5.00
C TYR A 166 -12.56 -21.93 3.64
N GLY A 167 -12.92 -23.21 3.60
CA GLY A 167 -13.49 -23.89 2.42
C GLY A 167 -12.51 -24.81 1.68
N GLN A 168 -12.87 -25.19 0.45
CA GLN A 168 -12.00 -26.00 -0.42
C GLN A 168 -11.03 -25.12 -1.23
N ILE A 169 -9.95 -25.74 -1.72
CA ILE A 169 -9.00 -25.11 -2.65
C ILE A 169 -9.70 -24.96 -4.01
N GLU A 170 -9.85 -23.72 -4.49
CA GLU A 170 -10.47 -23.42 -5.80
C GLU A 170 -9.47 -23.48 -6.97
#